data_AF-A0A7C3SFV6-F1
#
_entry.id   AF-A0A7C3SFV6-F1
#
_cell.length_a   1.000
_cell.length_b   1.000
_cell.length_c   1.000
_cell.angle_alpha   90.00
_cell.angle_beta   90.00
_cell.angle_gamma   90.00
#
_symmetry.space_group_name_H-M   'P 1'
#
loop_
_entity.id
_entity.type
_entity.pdbx_description
1 polymer ?
#
loop_
_entity_poly.entity_id
_entity_poly.type
_entity_poly.pdbx_seq_one_letter_code
_entity_poly.pdbx_strand_id
1 'polypeptide(L)'
;MGRTLREMLDEKLQRYEELERMMMDPTVLANSSRLASVARERGQLAKLALRYREFKHLNEQIRQTQELLEGPDPELRELAEAELPELKARR
;
A
#
# COMPACT_ATOMS: atom_id res chain seq x y z
N MET A 1 -26.71 -3.85 -2.93
CA MET A 1 -25.51 -4.06 -3.78
C MET A 1 -24.45 -4.70 -2.91
N GLY A 2 -23.76 -5.74 -3.39
CA GLY A 2 -22.67 -6.39 -2.65
C GLY A 2 -21.40 -5.55 -2.66
N ARG A 3 -20.53 -5.73 -1.67
CA ARG A 3 -19.19 -5.10 -1.66
C ARG A 3 -18.37 -5.55 -2.86
N THR A 4 -17.62 -4.62 -3.43
CA THR A 4 -16.66 -4.84 -4.50
C THR A 4 -15.37 -5.44 -3.95
N LEU A 5 -14.59 -6.10 -4.81
CA LEU A 5 -13.28 -6.63 -4.45
C LEU A 5 -12.33 -5.53 -3.95
N ARG A 6 -12.40 -4.32 -4.54
CA ARG A 6 -11.59 -3.17 -4.12
C ARG A 6 -11.89 -2.77 -2.69
N GLU A 7 -13.16 -2.59 -2.35
CA GLU A 7 -13.59 -2.24 -0.99
C GLU A 7 -13.14 -3.29 0.02
N MET A 8 -13.23 -4.58 -0.32
CA MET A 8 -12.74 -5.66 0.55
C MET A 8 -11.22 -5.59 0.78
N LEU A 9 -10.43 -5.26 -0.25
CA LEU A 9 -8.98 -5.13 -0.13
C LEU A 9 -8.59 -3.88 0.68
N ASP A 10 -9.30 -2.77 0.47
CA ASP A 10 -9.11 -1.54 1.25
C ASP A 10 -9.39 -1.77 2.75
N GLU A 11 -10.47 -2.47 3.10
CA GLU A 11 -10.76 -2.82 4.49
C GLU A 11 -9.67 -3.69 5.13
N LYS A 12 -9.16 -4.68 4.39
CA LYS A 12 -8.08 -5.56 4.88
C LYS A 12 -6.78 -4.79 5.07
N LEU A 13 -6.46 -3.88 4.17
CA LEU A 13 -5.30 -2.99 4.30
C LEU A 13 -5.45 -2.03 5.49
N GLN A 14 -6.62 -1.40 5.65
CA GLN A 14 -6.91 -0.50 6.76
C GLN A 14 -6.78 -1.23 8.11
N ARG A 15 -7.30 -2.44 8.21
CA ARG A 15 -7.15 -3.27 9.42
C ARG A 15 -5.69 -3.63 9.68
N TYR A 16 -4.94 -4.00 8.65
CA TYR A 16 -3.51 -4.28 8.78
C TYR A 16 -2.74 -3.05 9.31
N GLU A 17 -3.03 -1.86 8.80
CA GLU A 17 -2.43 -0.60 9.26
C GLU A 17 -2.81 -0.23 10.69
N GLU A 18 -4.05 -0.50 11.09
CA GLU A 18 -4.48 -0.35 12.48
C GLU A 18 -3.68 -1.26 13.41
N LEU A 19 -3.49 -2.53 13.03
CA LEU A 19 -2.68 -3.47 13.80
C LEU A 19 -1.21 -3.03 13.88
N GLU A 20 -0.65 -2.46 12.81
CA GLU A 20 0.69 -1.85 12.84
C GLU A 20 0.78 -0.71 13.85
N ARG A 21 -0.23 0.17 13.92
CA ARG A 21 -0.31 1.23 14.94
C ARG A 21 -0.45 0.66 16.34
N MET A 22 -1.29 -0.35 16.54
CA MET A 22 -1.46 -1.01 17.84
C MET A 22 -0.17 -1.67 18.33
N MET A 23 0.70 -2.17 17.45
CA MET A 23 2.00 -2.72 17.83
C MET A 23 2.98 -1.65 18.34
N MET A 24 2.69 -0.36 18.13
CA MET A 24 3.46 0.76 18.67
C MET A 24 2.82 1.39 19.91
N ASP A 25 1.61 0.95 20.28
CA ASP A 25 0.88 1.47 21.44
C ASP A 25 1.48 0.92 22.75
N PRO A 26 1.94 1.78 23.68
CA PRO A 26 2.49 1.35 24.97
C PRO A 26 1.55 0.46 25.78
N THR A 27 0.24 0.65 25.68
CA THR A 27 -0.77 -0.14 26.39
C THR A 27 -0.89 -1.56 25.85
N VAL A 28 -0.64 -1.75 24.55
CA VAL A 28 -0.59 -3.06 23.90
C VAL A 28 0.76 -3.72 24.18
N LEU A 29 1.85 -2.97 24.07
CA LEU A 29 3.21 -3.45 24.35
C LEU A 29 3.39 -3.93 25.80
N ALA A 30 2.75 -3.27 26.76
CA ALA A 30 2.77 -3.65 28.17
C ALA A 30 1.97 -4.94 28.47
N ASN A 31 1.16 -5.45 27.53
CA ASN A 31 0.36 -6.65 27.73
C ASN A 31 0.72 -7.73 26.69
N SER A 32 1.50 -8.72 27.11
CA SER A 32 2.01 -9.80 26.26
C SER A 32 0.90 -10.59 25.53
N SER A 33 -0.25 -10.81 26.17
CA SER A 33 -1.38 -11.51 25.56
C SER A 33 -2.02 -10.66 24.45
N ARG A 34 -2.17 -9.34 24.66
CA ARG A 34 -2.70 -8.42 23.65
C ARG A 34 -1.72 -8.29 22.49
N LEU A 35 -0.44 -8.10 22.77
CA LEU A 35 0.61 -8.03 21.75
C LEU A 35 0.64 -9.30 20.88
N ALA A 36 0.56 -10.48 21.48
CA ALA A 36 0.51 -11.74 20.74
C ALA A 36 -0.73 -11.86 19.84
N SER A 37 -1.89 -11.40 20.30
CA SER A 37 -3.12 -11.36 19.51
C SER A 37 -3.00 -10.43 18.30
N VAL A 38 -2.53 -9.19 18.53
CA VAL A 38 -2.31 -8.19 17.48
C VAL A 38 -1.29 -8.68 16.45
N ALA A 39 -0.17 -9.24 16.91
CA ALA A 39 0.87 -9.77 16.03
C ALA A 39 0.36 -10.94 15.16
N ARG A 40 -0.44 -11.83 15.73
CA ARG A 40 -1.04 -12.96 14.99
C ARG A 40 -1.99 -12.46 13.91
N GLU A 41 -2.91 -11.55 14.24
CA GLU A 41 -3.85 -10.99 13.27
C GLU A 41 -3.12 -10.22 12.16
N ARG A 42 -2.13 -9.41 12.52
CA ARG A 42 -1.28 -8.70 11.54
C ARG A 42 -0.61 -9.68 10.59
N GLY A 43 -0.04 -10.76 11.13
CA GLY A 43 0.60 -11.81 10.34
C GLY A 43 -0.35 -12.50 9.34
N GLN A 44 -1.61 -12.72 9.73
CA GLN A 44 -2.64 -13.29 8.84
C GLN A 44 -2.99 -12.36 7.68
N LEU A 45 -2.96 -11.04 7.89
CA LEU A 45 -3.28 -10.05 6.86
C LEU A 45 -2.06 -9.64 6.01
N ALA A 46 -0.84 -9.80 6.53
CA ALA A 46 0.38 -9.24 5.97
C ALA A 46 0.56 -9.51 4.47
N LYS A 47 0.44 -10.78 4.04
CA LYS A 47 0.67 -11.15 2.64
C LYS A 47 -0.28 -10.39 1.69
N LEU A 48 -1.57 -10.31 2.03
CA LEU A 48 -2.57 -9.65 1.19
C LEU A 48 -2.44 -8.14 1.27
N ALA A 49 -2.37 -7.58 2.47
CA ALA A 49 -2.31 -6.15 2.71
C ALA A 49 -1.04 -5.53 2.10
N LEU A 50 0.13 -6.16 2.25
CA LEU A 50 1.38 -5.65 1.70
C LEU A 50 1.38 -5.67 0.17
N ARG A 51 0.88 -6.73 -0.46
CA ARG A 51 0.74 -6.80 -1.93
C ARG A 51 -0.22 -5.75 -2.45
N TYR A 52 -1.33 -5.54 -1.76
CA TYR A 52 -2.29 -4.51 -2.17
C TYR A 52 -1.76 -3.08 -1.93
N ARG A 53 -1.02 -2.84 -0.85
CA ARG A 53 -0.31 -1.58 -0.58
C ARG A 53 0.71 -1.29 -1.69
N GLU A 54 1.52 -2.28 -2.07
CA GLU A 54 2.47 -2.20 -3.18
C GLU A 54 1.76 -1.87 -4.50
N PHE A 55 0.67 -2.56 -4.81
CA PHE A 55 -0.14 -2.27 -5.99
C PHE A 55 -0.69 -0.84 -6.00
N LYS A 56 -1.23 -0.34 -4.88
CA LYS A 56 -1.72 1.05 -4.77
C LYS A 56 -0.60 2.04 -4.99
N HIS A 57 0.57 1.79 -4.40
CA HIS A 57 1.74 2.64 -4.56
C HIS A 57 2.23 2.68 -6.01
N LEU A 58 2.35 1.53 -6.69
CA LEU A 58 2.74 1.47 -8.09
C LEU A 58 1.75 2.20 -9.00
N ASN A 59 0.44 2.10 -8.75
CA ASN A 59 -0.54 2.86 -9.52
C ASN A 59 -0.42 4.37 -9.28
N GLU A 60 -0.11 4.79 -8.06
CA GLU A 60 0.14 6.21 -7.74
C GLU A 60 1.39 6.72 -8.47
N GLN A 61 2.49 5.96 -8.43
CA GLN A 61 3.72 6.29 -9.15
C GLN A 61 3.47 6.37 -10.66
N ILE A 62 2.78 5.37 -11.24
CA ILE A 62 2.39 5.40 -12.66
C ILE A 62 1.59 6.65 -12.99
N ARG A 63 0.60 7.02 -12.15
CA ARG A 63 -0.21 8.22 -12.38
C ARG A 63 0.65 9.48 -12.37
N GLN A 64 1.52 9.63 -11.37
CA GLN A 64 2.42 10.77 -11.25
C GLN A 64 3.42 10.84 -12.42
N THR A 65 4.00 9.71 -12.83
CA THR A 65 4.88 9.65 -14.01
C THR A 65 4.12 9.99 -15.30
N GLN A 66 2.85 9.61 -15.43
CA GLN A 66 2.02 10.02 -16.56
C GLN A 66 1.72 11.53 -16.54
N GLU A 67 1.49 12.12 -15.37
CA GLU A 67 1.33 13.58 -15.24
C GLU A 67 2.61 14.33 -15.68
N LEU A 68 3.81 13.77 -15.40
CA LEU A 68 5.08 14.33 -15.89
C LEU A 68 5.19 14.29 -17.42
N LEU A 69 4.69 13.24 -18.08
CA LEU A 69 4.66 13.14 -19.56
C LEU A 69 3.81 14.23 -20.20
N GLU A 70 2.73 14.65 -19.54
CA GLU A 70 1.83 15.71 -19.99
C GLU A 70 2.36 17.12 -19.62
N GLY A 71 3.46 17.20 -18.88
CA GLY A 71 4.06 18.44 -18.40
C GLY A 71 4.82 19.23 -19.48
N PRO A 72 5.11 20.53 -19.22
CA PRO A 72 5.78 21.39 -20.19
C PRO A 72 7.31 21.18 -20.28
N ASP A 73 7.93 20.58 -19.26
CA ASP A 73 9.38 20.41 -19.16
C ASP A 73 9.86 19.23 -20.02
N PRO A 74 10.67 19.45 -21.08
CA PRO A 74 11.19 18.38 -21.93
C PRO A 74 12.08 17.36 -21.20
N GLU A 75 12.88 17.80 -20.23
CA GLU A 75 13.81 16.90 -19.51
C GLU A 75 13.04 15.96 -18.59
N LEU A 76 12.02 16.47 -17.90
CA LEU A 76 11.15 15.64 -17.06
C LEU A 76 10.30 14.66 -17.87
N ARG A 77 9.90 15.03 -19.09
CA ARG A 77 9.19 14.13 -20.00
C ARG A 77 10.07 12.97 -20.46
N GLU A 78 11.30 13.25 -20.87
CA GLU A 78 12.25 12.20 -21.28
C GLU A 78 12.52 11.20 -20.14
N LEU A 79 12.69 11.70 -18.91
CA LEU A 79 12.82 10.85 -17.72
C LEU A 79 11.58 9.97 -17.51
N ALA A 80 10.39 10.55 -17.61
CA ALA A 80 9.14 9.82 -17.42
C ALA A 80 8.89 8.78 -18.52
N GLU A 81 9.31 9.03 -19.77
CA GLU A 81 9.23 8.05 -20.86
C GLU A 81 10.11 6.82 -20.59
N ALA A 82 11.28 7.03 -19.99
CA ALA A 82 12.19 5.95 -19.62
C ALA A 82 11.69 5.13 -18.40
N GLU A 83 11.08 5.79 -17.41
CA GLU A 83 10.66 5.14 -16.15
C GLU A 83 9.31 4.41 -16.25
N LEU A 84 8.35 4.95 -17.01
CA LEU A 84 6.99 4.43 -17.08
C LEU A 84 6.87 2.95 -17.49
N PRO A 85 7.66 2.42 -18.45
CA PRO A 85 7.65 1.00 -18.80
C PRO A 85 8.03 0.09 -17.63
N GLU A 86 9.03 0.48 -16.83
CA GLU A 86 9.48 -0.30 -15.69
C GLU A 86 8.42 -0.35 -14.58
N LEU A 87 7.79 0.80 -14.29
CA LEU A 87 6.68 0.88 -13.33
C LEU A 87 5.50 0.00 -13.76
N LYS A 88 5.14 0.03 -15.05
CA LYS A 88 4.08 -0.82 -15.60
C LYS A 88 4.41 -2.31 -15.55
N ALA A 89 5.66 -2.70 -15.74
CA ALA A 89 6.10 -4.09 -15.66
C ALA A 89 6.05 -4.65 -14.23
N ARG A 90 6.18 -3.78 -13.22
CA ARG A 90 6.16 -4.14 -11.79
C ARG A 90 4.76 -4.20 -11.18
N ARG A 91 3.76 -3.55 -11.80
CA ARG A 91 2.37 -3.48 -11.31
C ARG A 91 1.62 -4.79 -11.47
#